data_AF-A0A1T3P559-F1
#
_entry.id   AF-A0A1T3P559-F1
#
_cell.length_a   1.000
_cell.length_b   1.000
_cell.length_c   1.000
_cell.angle_alpha   90.00
_cell.angle_beta   90.00
_cell.angle_gamma   90.00
#
_symmetry.space_group_name_H-M   'P 1'
#
loop_
_entity.id
_entity.type
_entity.pdbx_description
1 polymer ?
#
loop_
_entity_poly.entity_id
_entity_poly.type
_entity_poly.pdbx_seq_one_letter_code
_entity_poly.pdbx_strand_id
1 'polypeptide(L)'
;MSYDLLMVEPAGRADEGWFSMASGNMAAVRGAMTDLGMLVPGADDVDAWGETALPVGIPVHKLSDNGGWRVTPREISAALLAYSMASHTDRATARGVYGRWDEWVLFLVDACETGGFRVE
;
A
#
# COMPACT_ATOMS: atom_id res chain seq x y z
N MET A 1 1.50 2.31 19.34
CA MET A 1 2.02 1.28 18.43
C MET A 1 2.16 1.92 17.06
N SER A 2 3.32 1.85 16.44
CA SER A 2 3.60 2.33 15.08
C SER A 2 3.64 1.15 14.12
N TYR A 3 3.36 1.44 12.85
CA TYR A 3 3.66 0.59 11.72
C TYR A 3 4.94 1.14 11.09
N ASP A 4 5.96 0.29 10.97
CA ASP A 4 7.19 0.62 10.28
C ASP A 4 7.21 -0.17 8.96
N LEU A 5 7.22 0.56 7.85
CA LEU A 5 7.13 0.00 6.51
C LEU A 5 8.50 0.09 5.87
N LEU A 6 9.16 -1.04 5.65
CA LEU A 6 10.55 -1.11 5.18
C LEU A 6 10.62 -1.53 3.71
N MET A 7 11.23 -0.72 2.85
CA MET A 7 11.51 -1.12 1.47
C MET A 7 12.43 -2.35 1.42
N VAL A 8 12.17 -3.25 0.46
CA VAL A 8 12.92 -4.51 0.33
C VAL A 8 14.35 -4.28 -0.16
N GLU A 9 14.57 -3.30 -1.04
CA GLU A 9 15.89 -2.79 -1.43
C GLU A 9 15.88 -1.27 -1.32
N PRO A 10 16.53 -0.64 -0.33
CA PRO A 10 16.50 0.82 -0.22
C PRO A 10 17.16 1.43 -1.46
N ALA A 11 16.49 2.41 -2.10
CA ALA A 11 16.97 3.09 -3.29
C ALA A 11 18.22 3.94 -3.00
N GLY A 12 19.39 3.33 -2.77
CA GLY A 12 20.71 3.97 -2.70
C GLY A 12 20.90 5.12 -1.68
N ARG A 13 19.86 5.54 -0.97
CA ARG A 13 19.85 6.60 0.04
C ARG A 13 19.64 5.98 1.41
N ALA A 14 20.67 6.08 2.23
CA ALA A 14 20.79 5.39 3.51
C ALA A 14 19.67 5.73 4.53
N ASP A 15 18.89 6.80 4.31
CA ASP A 15 17.84 7.26 5.23
C ASP A 15 16.40 7.15 4.67
N GLU A 16 16.21 6.76 3.40
CA GLU A 16 14.90 6.80 2.72
C GLU A 16 14.21 5.45 2.58
N GLY A 17 14.76 4.39 3.18
CA GLY A 17 14.27 3.02 3.06
C GLY A 17 12.99 2.69 3.80
N TRP A 18 12.39 3.62 4.55
CA TRP A 18 11.30 3.28 5.46
C TRP A 18 10.27 4.40 5.65
N PHE A 19 9.02 4.01 5.90
CA PHE A 19 7.91 4.91 6.19
C PHE A 19 7.25 4.51 7.51
N SER A 20 7.25 5.43 8.48
CA SER A 20 6.59 5.21 9.78
C SER A 20 5.24 5.89 9.85
N MET A 21 4.26 5.15 10.38
CA MET A 21 2.92 5.65 10.60
C MET A 21 2.36 5.18 11.94
N ALA A 22 1.76 6.09 12.71
CA ALA A 22 1.02 5.71 13.92
C ALA A 22 -0.16 4.79 13.56
N SER A 23 -0.47 3.81 14.42
CA SER A 23 -1.54 2.83 14.13
C SER A 23 -2.91 3.45 13.81
N GLY A 24 -3.26 4.57 14.46
CA GLY A 24 -4.49 5.31 14.16
C GLY A 24 -4.49 5.91 12.75
N ASN A 25 -3.34 6.42 12.30
CA ASN A 25 -3.18 6.91 10.93
C ASN A 25 -3.20 5.75 9.92
N MET A 26 -2.63 4.59 10.27
CA MET A 26 -2.66 3.41 9.41
C MET A 26 -4.09 2.90 9.20
N ALA A 27 -4.91 2.89 10.25
CA ALA A 27 -6.32 2.57 10.12
C ALA A 27 -7.07 3.55 9.20
N ALA A 28 -6.77 4.85 9.30
CA ALA A 28 -7.35 5.88 8.45
C ALA A 28 -6.92 5.74 6.98
N VAL A 29 -5.62 5.52 6.74
CA VAL A 29 -5.07 5.27 5.40
C VAL A 29 -5.66 4.01 4.79
N ARG A 30 -5.76 2.91 5.55
CA ARG A 30 -6.41 1.68 5.09
C ARG A 30 -7.87 1.90 4.70
N GLY A 31 -8.61 2.71 5.47
CA GLY A 31 -9.99 3.09 5.15
C GLY A 31 -10.07 3.80 3.80
N ALA A 32 -9.30 4.88 3.64
CA ALA A 32 -9.27 5.63 2.38
C ALA A 32 -8.79 4.79 1.19
N MET A 33 -7.79 3.93 1.37
CA MET A 33 -7.33 3.01 0.34
C MET A 33 -8.40 1.97 -0.04
N THR A 34 -9.23 1.54 0.91
CA THR A 34 -10.38 0.65 0.64
C THR A 34 -11.42 1.38 -0.20
N ASP A 35 -11.77 2.60 0.17
CA ASP A 35 -12.76 3.42 -0.56
C ASP A 35 -12.31 3.74 -1.99
N LEU A 36 -11.00 3.88 -2.19
CA LEU A 36 -10.38 4.10 -3.50
C LEU A 36 -10.18 2.82 -4.33
N GLY A 37 -10.54 1.64 -3.79
CA GLY A 37 -10.32 0.35 -4.46
C GLY A 37 -8.85 -0.06 -4.57
N MET A 38 -7.96 0.54 -3.77
CA MET A 38 -6.54 0.19 -3.71
C MET A 38 -6.30 -1.10 -2.91
N LEU A 39 -7.24 -1.48 -2.04
CA LEU A 39 -7.16 -2.69 -1.21
C LEU A 39 -8.17 -3.74 -1.62
N VAL A 40 -7.82 -5.00 -1.40
CA VAL A 40 -8.65 -6.16 -1.75
C VAL A 40 -8.90 -7.06 -0.53
N PRO A 41 -10.11 -7.64 -0.40
CA PRO A 41 -10.42 -8.57 0.68
C PRO A 41 -9.88 -9.98 0.38
N GLY A 42 -8.85 -10.44 1.10
CA GLY A 42 -8.42 -11.86 1.10
C GLY A 42 -7.23 -12.21 0.20
N ALA A 43 -6.61 -13.36 0.49
CA ALA A 43 -5.22 -13.72 0.19
C ALA A 43 -4.97 -14.39 -1.18
N ASP A 44 -3.75 -14.14 -1.64
CA ASP A 44 -2.99 -14.74 -2.75
C ASP A 44 -3.67 -14.83 -4.12
N ASP A 45 -2.93 -14.34 -5.11
CA ASP A 45 -3.17 -14.35 -6.55
C ASP A 45 -3.47 -15.75 -7.10
N VAL A 46 -4.58 -16.39 -6.72
CA VAL A 46 -5.07 -17.61 -7.36
C VAL A 46 -6.53 -17.41 -7.70
N ASP A 47 -6.84 -17.44 -8.99
CA ASP A 47 -8.23 -17.51 -9.42
C ASP A 47 -8.82 -18.89 -9.08
N ALA A 48 -10.11 -19.10 -9.40
CA ALA A 48 -10.82 -20.35 -9.13
C ALA A 48 -10.20 -21.60 -9.80
N TRP A 49 -9.18 -21.43 -10.64
CA TRP A 49 -8.49 -22.48 -11.39
C TRP A 49 -7.02 -22.64 -10.99
N GLY A 50 -6.52 -21.88 -10.02
CA GLY A 50 -5.13 -21.94 -9.57
C GLY A 50 -4.15 -21.26 -10.54
N GLU A 51 -4.65 -20.46 -11.49
CA GLU A 51 -3.82 -19.59 -12.31
C GLU A 51 -3.56 -18.28 -11.56
N THR A 52 -2.35 -17.74 -11.71
CA THR A 52 -1.94 -16.55 -10.98
C THR A 52 -2.79 -15.35 -11.41
N ALA A 53 -3.83 -15.04 -10.66
CA ALA A 53 -4.68 -13.88 -10.93
C ALA A 53 -3.80 -12.61 -10.99
N LEU A 54 -4.17 -11.64 -11.83
CA LEU A 54 -3.59 -10.30 -11.71
C LEU A 54 -3.99 -9.75 -10.34
N PRO A 55 -3.05 -9.32 -9.48
CA PRO A 55 -3.40 -8.70 -8.23
C PRO A 55 -4.22 -7.46 -8.59
N VAL A 56 -5.37 -7.35 -7.93
CA VAL A 56 -6.32 -6.25 -8.13
C VAL A 56 -6.13 -5.14 -7.08
N GLY A 57 -5.06 -5.22 -6.28
CA GLY A 57 -4.68 -4.25 -5.25
C GLY A 57 -3.83 -4.89 -4.17
N ILE A 58 -3.61 -4.16 -3.06
CA ILE A 58 -2.89 -4.68 -1.89
C ILE A 58 -3.88 -5.43 -0.99
N PRO A 59 -3.60 -6.69 -0.60
CA PRO A 59 -4.48 -7.41 0.33
C PRO A 59 -4.60 -6.68 1.66
N VAL A 60 -5.85 -6.42 2.08
CA VAL A 60 -6.15 -5.59 3.26
C VAL A 60 -5.49 -6.11 4.55
N HIS A 61 -5.35 -7.43 4.67
CA HIS A 61 -4.75 -8.07 5.84
C HIS A 61 -3.28 -7.70 6.02
N LYS A 62 -2.53 -7.50 4.92
CA LYS A 62 -1.10 -7.13 4.96
C LYS A 62 -0.84 -5.77 5.60
N LEU A 63 -1.86 -4.89 5.60
CA LEU A 63 -1.83 -3.54 6.17
C LEU A 63 -2.65 -3.43 7.47
N SER A 64 -3.07 -4.56 8.04
CA SER A 64 -3.94 -4.59 9.22
C SER A 64 -3.23 -4.95 10.51
N ASP A 65 -2.02 -5.49 10.42
CA ASP A 65 -1.12 -5.79 11.53
C ASP A 65 0.35 -5.69 11.12
N ASN A 66 1.24 -5.75 12.11
CA ASN A 66 2.69 -5.80 11.93
C ASN A 66 3.16 -7.26 11.74
N GLY A 67 2.49 -8.01 10.85
CA GLY A 67 2.72 -9.44 10.66
C GLY A 67 3.99 -9.81 9.88
N GLY A 68 4.87 -8.86 9.55
CA GLY A 68 6.04 -9.10 8.71
C GLY A 68 5.69 -9.31 7.23
N TRP A 69 4.47 -8.92 6.82
CA TRP A 69 3.93 -9.18 5.49
C TRP A 69 4.73 -8.46 4.41
N ARG A 70 4.99 -9.16 3.31
CA ARG A 70 5.57 -8.56 2.11
C ARG A 70 4.47 -8.07 1.17
N VAL A 71 4.52 -6.78 0.85
CA VAL A 71 3.75 -6.16 -0.22
C VAL A 71 4.64 -6.07 -1.45
N THR A 72 4.18 -6.67 -2.55
CA THR A 72 4.96 -6.85 -3.79
C THR A 72 4.76 -5.68 -4.76
N PRO A 73 5.70 -5.46 -5.71
CA PRO A 73 5.52 -4.44 -6.74
C PRO A 73 4.23 -4.59 -7.56
N ARG A 74 3.80 -5.84 -7.82
CA ARG A 74 2.58 -6.11 -8.61
C ARG A 74 1.33 -5.66 -7.86
N GLU A 75 1.26 -5.92 -6.55
CA GLU A 75 0.18 -5.44 -5.67
C GLU A 75 0.17 -3.90 -5.56
N ILE A 76 1.36 -3.29 -5.43
CA ILE A 76 1.50 -1.84 -5.35
C ILE A 76 1.10 -1.18 -6.68
N SER A 77 1.54 -1.71 -7.81
CA SER A 77 1.18 -1.22 -9.13
C SER A 77 -0.33 -1.26 -9.36
N ALA A 78 -1.00 -2.34 -8.91
CA ALA A 78 -2.46 -2.44 -9.00
C ALA A 78 -3.16 -1.39 -8.12
N ALA A 79 -2.68 -1.19 -6.90
CA ALA A 79 -3.18 -0.14 -6.01
C ALA A 79 -2.98 1.28 -6.57
N LEU A 80 -1.81 1.57 -7.15
CA LEU A 80 -1.52 2.86 -7.78
C LEU A 80 -2.37 3.08 -9.04
N LEU A 81 -2.65 2.03 -9.81
CA LEU A 81 -3.57 2.10 -10.94
C LEU A 81 -4.98 2.47 -10.46
N ALA A 82 -5.50 1.80 -9.43
CA ALA A 82 -6.80 2.14 -8.82
C ALA A 82 -6.85 3.61 -8.37
N TYR A 83 -5.80 4.07 -7.67
CA TYR A 83 -5.68 5.48 -7.28
C TYR A 83 -5.67 6.45 -8.47
N SER A 84 -4.98 6.10 -9.56
CA SER A 84 -4.92 6.95 -10.76
C SER A 84 -6.27 7.08 -11.49
N MET A 85 -7.10 6.02 -11.43
CA MET A 85 -8.43 5.99 -12.02
C MET A 85 -9.50 6.64 -11.15
N ALA A 86 -9.23 6.82 -9.84
CA ALA A 86 -10.15 7.45 -8.91
C ALA A 86 -10.43 8.92 -9.27
N SER A 87 -11.65 9.37 -8.98
CA SER A 87 -12.07 10.74 -9.28
C SER A 87 -11.21 11.76 -8.52
N HIS A 88 -11.17 13.01 -9.01
CA HIS A 88 -10.47 14.07 -8.28
C HIS A 88 -11.05 14.28 -6.88
N THR A 89 -12.37 14.15 -6.73
CA THR A 89 -13.08 14.26 -5.46
C THR A 89 -12.65 13.15 -4.49
N ASP A 90 -12.59 11.90 -4.94
CA ASP A 90 -12.22 10.78 -4.06
C ASP A 90 -10.76 10.90 -3.60
N ARG A 91 -9.86 11.30 -4.51
CA ARG A 91 -8.46 11.57 -4.17
C ARG A 91 -8.32 12.75 -3.20
N ALA A 92 -9.11 13.80 -3.37
CA ALA A 92 -9.13 14.94 -2.43
C ALA A 92 -9.65 14.52 -1.05
N THR A 93 -10.68 13.68 -0.99
CA THR A 93 -11.20 13.11 0.26
C THR A 93 -10.11 12.30 0.96
N ALA A 94 -9.43 11.40 0.25
CA ALA A 94 -8.35 10.59 0.81
C ALA A 94 -7.18 11.43 1.35
N ARG A 95 -6.80 12.50 0.63
CA ARG A 95 -5.81 13.49 1.11
C ARG A 95 -6.24 14.18 2.40
N GLY A 96 -7.54 14.43 2.58
CA GLY A 96 -8.09 15.01 3.80
C GLY A 96 -8.05 14.06 5.01
N VAL A 97 -8.01 12.75 4.78
CA VAL A 97 -8.00 11.72 5.84
C VAL A 97 -6.63 11.62 6.52
N TYR A 98 -5.54 11.84 5.79
CA TYR A 98 -4.19 11.71 6.31
C TYR A 98 -3.27 12.82 5.80
N GLY A 99 -2.72 13.62 6.72
CA GLY A 99 -1.92 14.80 6.38
C GLY A 99 -0.62 14.52 5.60
N ARG A 100 -0.15 13.27 5.55
CA ARG A 100 1.00 12.83 4.75
C ARG A 100 0.58 11.89 3.61
N TRP A 101 -0.65 12.01 3.09
CA TRP A 101 -1.17 11.17 2.01
C TRP A 101 -0.31 11.22 0.76
N ASP A 102 0.14 12.40 0.35
CA ASP A 102 1.00 12.52 -0.84
C ASP A 102 2.37 11.85 -0.61
N GLU A 103 2.94 11.93 0.58
CA GLU A 103 4.16 11.19 0.94
C GLU A 103 3.94 9.68 0.96
N TRP A 104 2.76 9.22 1.41
CA TRP A 104 2.37 7.82 1.36
C TRP A 104 2.30 7.31 -0.08
N VAL A 105 1.69 8.06 -0.99
CA VAL A 105 1.63 7.69 -2.41
C VAL A 105 3.02 7.67 -3.04
N LEU A 106 3.89 8.63 -2.72
CA LEU A 106 5.27 8.64 -3.20
C LEU A 106 6.05 7.43 -2.69
N PHE A 107 5.91 7.09 -1.40
CA PHE A 107 6.50 5.87 -0.84
C PHE A 107 6.04 4.60 -1.58
N LEU A 108 4.75 4.51 -1.95
CA LEU A 108 4.27 3.39 -2.75
C LEU A 108 4.91 3.37 -4.16
N VAL A 109 5.08 4.52 -4.80
CA VAL A 109 5.78 4.59 -6.10
C VAL A 109 7.21 4.08 -5.96
N ASP A 110 7.96 4.57 -4.97
CA ASP A 110 9.35 4.16 -4.74
C ASP A 110 9.44 2.67 -4.38
N ALA A 111 8.55 2.18 -3.52
CA ALA A 111 8.49 0.77 -3.16
C ALA A 111 8.14 -0.13 -4.37
N CYS A 112 7.35 0.36 -5.32
CA CYS A 112 7.06 -0.37 -6.55
C CYS A 112 8.31 -0.55 -7.43
N GLU A 113 9.16 0.48 -7.51
CA GLU A 113 10.40 0.44 -8.32
C GLU A 113 11.51 -0.39 -7.67
N THR A 114 11.48 -0.54 -6.34
CA THR A 114 12.56 -1.16 -5.53
C THR A 114 12.27 -2.58 -5.05
N GLY A 115 11.19 -3.21 -5.50
CA GLY A 115 10.91 -4.63 -5.17
C GLY A 115 9.92 -4.85 -4.02
N GLY A 116 9.24 -3.80 -3.58
CA GLY A 116 8.15 -3.80 -2.60
C GLY A 116 8.58 -3.33 -1.22
N PHE A 117 7.72 -3.56 -0.23
CA PHE A 117 8.01 -3.27 1.18
C PHE A 117 7.53 -4.37 2.12
N ARG A 118 8.02 -4.35 3.36
CA ARG A 118 7.60 -5.19 4.49
C ARG A 118 6.91 -4.35 5.56
N VAL A 119 5.98 -4.96 6.27
CA VAL A 119 5.22 -4.33 7.37
C VAL A 119 5.67 -4.90 8.71
N GLU A 120 6.27 -4.06 9.56
CA GLU A 120 6.87 -4.42 10.86
C GLU A 120 6.37 -3.55 12.03
#